data_AF-A0A7W0GPM0-F1
#
_entry.id   AF-A0A7W0GPM0-F1
#
_cell.length_a   1.000
_cell.length_b   1.000
_cell.length_c   1.000
_cell.angle_alpha   90.00
_cell.angle_beta   90.00
_cell.angle_gamma   90.00
#
_symmetry.space_group_name_H-M   'P 1'
#
loop_
_entity.id
_entity.type
_entity.pdbx_description
1 polymer ?
#
loop_
_entity_poly.entity_id
_entity_poly.type
_entity_poly.pdbx_seq_one_letter_code
_entity_poly.pdbx_strand_id
1 'polypeptide(L)'
;MFSLFAPIIAFLFQQTDGGRFGVIWQSTRSPDLSKFLVIGALLFIIGVAGVLTRRNIIVIFMSIELILNAANLNFIAFSRYLQDTGNMNAVAGQVFAVFVIVVAA
;
A
#
# COMPACT_ATOMS: atom_id res chain seq x y z
N MET A 1 15.54 3.77 -25.00
CA MET A 1 16.80 3.11 -25.41
C MET A 1 16.89 1.66 -24.92
N PHE A 2 16.48 1.36 -23.68
CA PHE A 2 16.46 -0.03 -23.14
C PHE A 2 15.36 -0.94 -23.73
N SER A 3 14.25 -0.39 -24.25
CA SER A 3 13.13 -1.16 -24.84
C SER A 3 13.42 -1.74 -26.23
N LEU A 4 14.44 -1.23 -26.94
CA LEU A 4 14.79 -1.71 -28.30
C LEU A 4 15.53 -3.05 -28.27
N PHE A 5 16.23 -3.34 -27.16
CA PHE A 5 17.00 -4.57 -26.97
C PHE A 5 16.22 -5.67 -26.22
N ALA A 6 15.09 -5.33 -25.59
CA ALA A 6 14.23 -6.26 -24.89
C ALA A 6 13.81 -7.50 -25.72
N PRO A 7 13.42 -7.40 -27.01
CA PRO A 7 13.03 -8.58 -27.79
C PRO A 7 14.22 -9.51 -28.12
N ILE A 8 15.43 -8.96 -28.31
CA ILE A 8 16.65 -9.75 -28.60
C ILE A 8 17.10 -10.50 -27.35
N ILE A 9 17.06 -9.85 -26.18
CA ILE A 9 17.38 -10.50 -24.89
C ILE A 9 16.36 -11.59 -24.58
N ALA A 10 15.06 -11.35 -24.83
CA ALA A 10 14.02 -12.35 -24.67
C ALA A 10 14.21 -13.55 -25.61
N PHE A 11 14.56 -13.33 -26.88
CA PHE A 11 14.83 -14.39 -27.86
C PHE A 11 16.06 -15.24 -27.49
N LEU A 12 17.12 -14.61 -26.96
CA LEU A 12 18.33 -15.31 -26.50
C LEU A 12 18.10 -16.12 -25.21
N PHE A 13 17.19 -15.67 -24.32
CA PHE A 13 16.82 -16.40 -23.10
C PHE A 13 15.75 -17.48 -23.34
N GLN A 14 14.96 -17.38 -24.41
CA GLN A 14 13.91 -18.35 -24.76
C GLN A 14 14.50 -19.68 -25.27
N GLN A 15 15.75 -19.69 -25.73
CA GLN A 15 16.45 -20.91 -26.15
C GLN A 15 16.93 -21.76 -24.96
N THR A 16 17.10 -21.17 -23.76
CA THR A 16 17.76 -21.82 -22.62
C THR A 16 16.78 -22.35 -21.56
N ASP A 17 15.57 -21.79 -21.47
CA ASP A 17 14.66 -22.11 -20.37
C ASP A 17 13.25 -22.43 -20.86
N GLY A 18 12.96 -23.73 -20.88
CA GLY A 18 11.63 -24.29 -21.10
C GLY A 18 10.62 -23.83 -20.04
N GLY A 19 10.05 -22.63 -20.23
CA GLY A 19 8.93 -22.09 -19.45
C GLY A 19 9.28 -21.59 -18.04
N ARG A 20 10.53 -21.72 -17.58
CA ARG A 20 10.92 -21.38 -16.20
C ARG A 20 10.94 -19.88 -15.92
N PHE A 21 11.28 -19.02 -16.89
CA PHE A 21 11.31 -17.56 -16.69
C PHE A 21 9.93 -16.93 -16.48
N GLY A 22 8.86 -17.45 -17.10
CA GLY A 22 7.51 -16.94 -16.88
C GLY A 22 7.03 -17.17 -15.43
N VAL A 23 7.42 -18.31 -14.85
CA VAL A 23 7.03 -18.72 -13.49
C VAL A 23 7.71 -17.86 -12.41
N ILE A 24 8.97 -17.44 -12.61
CA ILE A 24 9.69 -16.60 -11.62
C ILE A 24 9.14 -15.17 -11.56
N TRP A 25 8.73 -14.58 -12.69
CA TRP A 25 8.10 -13.24 -12.68
C TRP A 25 6.67 -13.28 -12.12
N GLN A 26 5.97 -14.41 -12.24
CA GLN A 26 4.62 -14.63 -11.68
C GLN A 26 4.64 -14.94 -10.18
N SER A 27 5.77 -15.37 -9.62
CA SER A 27 5.93 -15.68 -8.19
C SER A 27 6.05 -14.43 -7.30
N THR A 28 6.01 -13.23 -7.89
CA THR A 28 5.87 -11.97 -7.13
C THR A 28 4.43 -11.86 -6.64
N ARG A 29 4.13 -12.63 -5.58
CA ARG A 29 2.81 -12.73 -4.95
C ARG A 29 2.16 -11.36 -4.78
N SER A 30 0.86 -11.33 -5.03
CA SER A 30 -0.06 -10.26 -4.63
C SER A 30 0.28 -9.78 -3.21
N PRO A 31 0.29 -8.45 -2.97
CA PRO A 31 0.63 -7.93 -1.66
C PRO A 31 -0.48 -8.32 -0.66
N ASP A 32 -0.14 -9.21 0.27
CA ASP A 32 -1.05 -9.70 1.31
C ASP A 32 -1.62 -8.55 2.16
N LEU A 33 -2.92 -8.57 2.41
CA LEU A 33 -3.63 -7.61 3.27
C LEU A 33 -2.90 -7.40 4.61
N SER A 34 -2.43 -8.48 5.23
CA SER A 34 -1.73 -8.46 6.52
C SER A 34 -0.53 -7.53 6.53
N LYS A 35 0.20 -7.38 5.41
CA LYS A 35 1.35 -6.48 5.31
C LYS A 35 0.93 -5.02 5.48
N PHE A 36 -0.16 -4.62 4.83
CA PHE A 36 -0.68 -3.25 4.94
C PHE A 36 -1.24 -2.96 6.33
N LEU A 37 -1.96 -3.91 6.94
CA LEU A 37 -2.47 -3.76 8.30
C LEU A 37 -1.35 -3.59 9.34
N VAL A 38 -0.27 -4.37 9.21
CA VAL A 38 0.89 -4.24 10.12
C VAL A 38 1.54 -2.86 9.96
N ILE A 39 1.74 -2.39 8.72
CA ILE A 39 2.29 -1.06 8.46
C ILE A 39 1.38 0.04 9.02
N GLY A 40 0.07 -0.04 8.77
CA GLY A 40 -0.91 0.91 9.30
C GLY A 40 -0.96 0.90 10.83
N ALA A 41 -0.90 -0.26 11.47
CA ALA A 41 -0.85 -0.38 12.92
C ALA A 41 0.42 0.23 13.52
N LEU A 42 1.59 0.00 12.89
CA LEU A 42 2.86 0.60 13.33
C LEU A 42 2.82 2.12 13.23
N LEU A 43 2.36 2.66 12.09
CA LEU A 43 2.22 4.11 11.90
C LEU A 43 1.24 4.71 12.91
N PHE A 44 0.11 4.04 13.16
CA PHE A 44 -0.87 4.48 14.15
C PHE A 44 -0.26 4.55 15.56
N ILE A 45 0.46 3.51 15.98
CA ILE A 45 1.13 3.47 17.30
C ILE A 45 2.20 4.57 17.41
N ILE A 46 2.99 4.80 16.36
CA ILE A 46 3.99 5.88 16.32
C ILE A 46 3.30 7.24 16.46
N GLY A 47 2.19 7.45 15.75
CA GLY A 47 1.39 8.67 15.85
C GLY A 47 0.84 8.88 17.26
N VAL A 48 0.24 7.84 17.87
CA VAL A 48 -0.25 7.90 19.25
C VAL A 48 0.89 8.19 20.24
N ALA A 49 2.03 7.52 20.10
CA ALA A 49 3.21 7.80 20.91
C ALA A 49 3.70 9.25 20.72
N GLY A 50 3.66 9.78 19.50
CA GLY A 50 3.94 11.18 19.20
C GLY A 50 3.02 12.15 19.93
N VAL A 51 1.70 11.89 19.92
CA VAL A 51 0.72 12.71 20.64
C VAL A 51 0.96 12.70 22.16
N LEU A 52 1.27 11.54 22.74
CA LEU A 52 1.43 11.40 24.19
C LEU A 52 2.77 11.91 24.74
N THR A 53 3.83 11.87 23.93
CA THR A 53 5.20 12.21 24.40
C THR A 53 5.59 13.66 24.14
N ARG A 54 4.91 14.33 23.21
CA ARG A 54 5.32 15.65 22.73
C ARG A 54 4.55 16.74 23.47
N ARG A 55 5.29 17.78 23.88
CA ARG A 55 4.71 19.01 24.48
C ARG A 55 4.55 20.15 23.48
N ASN A 56 5.17 20.03 22.31
CA ASN A 56 5.05 21.02 21.25
C ASN A 56 3.79 20.75 20.44
N ILE A 57 2.88 21.73 20.44
CA ILE A 57 1.60 21.68 19.74
C ILE A 57 1.76 21.37 18.24
N ILE A 58 2.79 21.92 17.58
CA ILE A 58 3.06 21.65 16.16
C ILE A 58 3.34 20.16 15.93
N VAL A 59 4.13 19.55 16.83
CA VAL A 59 4.49 18.13 16.72
C VAL A 59 3.29 17.24 17.07
N ILE A 60 2.42 17.69 17.98
CA ILE A 60 1.15 17.00 18.28
C ILE A 60 0.26 16.99 17.04
N PHE A 61 0.09 18.12 16.34
CA PHE A 61 -0.69 18.18 15.09
C PHE A 61 -0.11 17.28 14.00
N MET A 62 1.21 17.29 13.79
CA MET A 62 1.89 16.37 12.87
C MET A 62 1.66 14.89 13.25
N SER A 63 1.62 14.60 14.55
CA SER A 63 1.33 13.24 15.03
C SER A 63 -0.12 12.84 14.77
N ILE A 64 -1.07 13.78 14.92
CA ILE A 64 -2.49 13.56 14.59
C ILE A 64 -2.66 13.33 13.08
N GLU A 65 -2.02 14.13 12.22
CA GLU A 65 -2.01 13.89 10.77
C GLU A 65 -1.49 12.49 10.43
N LEU A 66 -0.44 12.04 11.12
CA LEU A 66 0.14 10.71 10.94
C LEU A 66 -0.81 9.59 11.40
N ILE A 67 -1.53 9.77 12.51
CA ILE A 67 -2.60 8.86 12.96
C ILE A 67 -3.70 8.75 11.90
N LEU A 68 -4.17 9.89 11.39
CA LEU A 68 -5.24 9.95 10.39
C LEU A 68 -4.81 9.31 9.06
N ASN A 69 -3.56 9.51 8.66
CA ASN A 69 -3.00 8.88 7.45
C ASN A 69 -2.84 7.35 7.62
N ALA A 70 -2.45 6.88 8.81
CA ALA A 70 -2.42 5.45 9.12
C ALA A 70 -3.81 4.80 9.05
N ALA A 71 -4.85 5.48 9.55
CA ALA A 71 -6.22 5.01 9.44
C ALA A 71 -6.69 4.93 7.97
N ASN A 72 -6.35 5.93 7.14
CA ASN A 72 -6.64 5.93 5.71
C ASN A 72 -5.99 4.77 4.97
N LEU A 73 -4.73 4.45 5.29
CA LEU A 73 -4.04 3.29 4.73
C LEU A 73 -4.79 1.98 5.04
N ASN A 74 -5.27 1.81 6.27
CA ASN A 74 -6.06 0.64 6.66
C ASN A 74 -7.39 0.59 5.91
N PHE A 75 -8.11 1.72 5.78
CA PHE A 75 -9.38 1.76 5.05
C PHE A 75 -9.22 1.40 3.57
N ILE A 76 -8.18 1.92 2.91
CA ILE A 76 -7.89 1.59 1.51
C ILE A 76 -7.47 0.12 1.37
N ALA A 77 -6.68 -0.41 2.29
CA ALA A 77 -6.26 -1.81 2.29
C ALA A 77 -7.46 -2.78 2.42
N PHE A 78 -8.37 -2.51 3.36
CA PHE A 78 -9.60 -3.29 3.51
C PHE A 78 -10.52 -3.17 2.29
N SER A 79 -10.68 -1.97 1.74
CA SER A 79 -11.49 -1.73 0.53
C SER A 79 -10.99 -2.54 -0.66
N ARG A 80 -9.66 -2.63 -0.84
CA ARG A 80 -9.05 -3.48 -1.88
C ARG A 80 -9.24 -4.98 -1.63
N TYR A 81 -9.15 -5.43 -0.38
CA TYR A 81 -9.37 -6.84 -0.04
C TYR A 81 -10.83 -7.28 -0.27
N LEU A 82 -11.78 -6.42 0.10
CA LEU A 82 -13.21 -6.65 -0.13
C LEU A 82 -13.55 -6.69 -1.63
N GLN A 83 -12.87 -5.88 -2.44
CA GLN A 83 -12.97 -5.91 -3.90
C GLN A 83 -12.55 -7.27 -4.48
N ASP A 84 -11.42 -7.80 -4.03
CA ASP A 84 -10.89 -9.10 -4.49
C ASP A 84 -11.81 -10.28 -4.11
N THR A 85 -12.59 -10.13 -3.04
CA THR A 85 -13.55 -11.14 -2.56
C THR A 85 -14.93 -11.04 -3.25
N GLY A 86 -15.12 -10.13 -4.21
CA GLY A 86 -16.34 -10.00 -5.01
C GLY A 86 -17.42 -9.07 -4.44
N ASN A 87 -17.11 -8.29 -3.39
CA ASN A 87 -18.03 -7.32 -2.81
C ASN A 87 -17.90 -5.96 -3.52
N MET A 88 -19.01 -5.44 -4.06
CA MET A 88 -19.03 -4.50 -5.20
C MET A 88 -18.93 -3.01 -4.85
N ASN A 89 -18.25 -2.64 -3.76
CA ASN A 89 -18.05 -1.23 -3.41
C ASN A 89 -16.55 -0.86 -3.35
N ALA A 90 -15.89 -0.96 -4.50
CA ALA A 90 -14.45 -0.81 -4.68
C ALA A 90 -13.86 0.58 -4.34
N VAL A 91 -14.72 1.56 -4.03
CA VAL A 91 -14.34 2.97 -3.85
C VAL A 91 -14.60 3.47 -2.43
N ALA A 92 -15.24 2.67 -1.56
CA ALA A 92 -15.66 3.13 -0.23
C ALA A 92 -14.47 3.56 0.65
N GLY A 93 -13.38 2.78 0.66
CA GLY A 93 -12.18 3.13 1.43
C GLY A 93 -11.47 4.38 0.90
N GLN A 94 -11.46 4.57 -0.42
CA GLN A 94 -10.87 5.75 -1.06
C GLN A 94 -11.71 7.00 -0.77
N VAL A 95 -13.04 6.89 -0.84
CA VAL A 95 -13.95 8.00 -0.49
C VAL A 95 -13.77 8.42 0.95
N PHE A 96 -13.73 7.46 1.88
CA PHE A 96 -13.49 7.77 3.30
C PHE A 96 -12.13 8.43 3.53
N ALA A 97 -11.08 7.99 2.81
CA ALA A 97 -9.76 8.60 2.90
C ALA A 97 -9.76 10.07 2.47
N VAL A 98 -10.51 10.44 1.42
CA VAL A 98 -10.65 11.84 1.01
C VAL A 98 -11.33 12.67 2.10
N PHE A 99 -12.40 12.17 2.71
CA PHE A 99 -13.06 12.86 3.82
C PHE A 99 -12.11 13.06 5.02
N VAL A 100 -11.33 12.04 5.38
CA VAL A 100 -10.34 12.16 6.46
C VAL A 100 -9.26 13.19 6.11
N ILE A 101 -8.77 13.23 4.87
CA ILE A 101 -7.80 14.24 4.43
C ILE A 101 -8.39 15.65 4.56
N VAL A 102 -9.65 15.84 4.15
CA VAL A 102 -10.34 17.14 4.26
C VAL A 102 -10.56 17.55 5.73
N VAL A 103 -10.85 16.60 6.62
CA VAL A 103 -10.99 16.86 8.06
C VAL A 103 -9.65 17.13 8.74
N ALA A 104 -8.57 16.55 8.23
CA ALA A 104 -7.22 16.74 8.75
C ALA A 104 -6.58 18.08 8.35
N ALA A 105 -6.98 18.65 7.21
CA ALA A 105 -6.46 19.90 6.65
C ALA A 105 -7.11 21.15 7.25
#